data_AF-A0A358SPI0-F1
#
_entry.id   AF-A0A358SPI0-F1
#
_cell.length_a   1.000
_cell.length_b   1.000
_cell.length_c   1.000
_cell.angle_alpha   90.00
_cell.angle_beta   90.00
_cell.angle_gamma   90.00
#
_symmetry.space_group_name_H-M   'P 1'
#
loop_
_entity.id
_entity.type
_entity.pdbx_description
1 polymer ?
#
loop_
_entity_poly.entity_id
_entity_poly.type
_entity_poly.pdbx_seq_one_letter_code
_entity_poly.pdbx_strand_id
1 'polypeptide(L)'
;MDAPSLSLYQQQMRFDVAAARGAAAESAGGRPSGPPGRPAGRPGRVRRAAVAPGWLRQAGSSRTMTAAGKELRYTWRDPRRKAGLLGLAIAVFVSLSVTRLGTGGSRGLSSATGPVLLAAAVYGGAFAGIQSANQFGLDGGALWLNVAATTRPRDLRADIAGKNLASAVIALPVFTVLYAVIGAVWGSLAYPVTALGVAAATLGIALGLSNLASVLLPFPVPERRASAFGGGGTGRGCLAGLTNLVMLLIVAIAMLPLIALIIVVHPGAWMLLTGPGYGAAAAWAGRRAAGDIGFRRLPELLAAVSRPV
;
A
#
# COMPACT_ATOMS: atom_id res chain seq x y z
N MET A 1 -68.18 14.33 22.87
CA MET A 1 -67.38 13.93 21.68
C MET A 1 -66.32 12.95 22.17
N ASP A 2 -66.13 11.89 21.38
CA ASP A 2 -65.02 10.92 21.38
C ASP A 2 -64.96 9.82 22.43
N ALA A 3 -65.52 8.65 22.08
CA ALA A 3 -64.96 7.35 22.47
C ALA A 3 -65.22 6.20 21.45
N PRO A 4 -64.80 6.28 20.16
CA PRO A 4 -64.80 5.11 19.27
C PRO A 4 -63.43 4.42 19.13
N SER A 5 -62.36 4.89 19.78
CA SER A 5 -60.98 4.44 19.51
C SER A 5 -60.51 3.20 20.30
N LEU A 6 -61.20 2.80 21.37
CA LEU A 6 -60.78 1.65 22.20
C LEU A 6 -61.19 0.29 21.61
N SER A 7 -62.24 0.22 20.78
CA SER A 7 -62.70 -1.04 20.19
C SER A 7 -61.81 -1.53 19.04
N LEU A 8 -61.31 -0.60 18.22
CA LEU A 8 -60.39 -0.89 17.11
C LEU A 8 -59.04 -1.41 17.61
N TYR A 9 -58.51 -0.85 18.70
CA TYR A 9 -57.25 -1.30 19.27
C TYR A 9 -57.33 -2.72 19.83
N GLN A 10 -58.46 -3.08 20.46
CA GLN A 10 -58.68 -4.45 20.92
C GLN A 10 -58.95 -5.44 19.78
N GLN A 11 -59.56 -5.00 18.68
CA GLN A 11 -59.71 -5.83 17.48
C GLN A 11 -58.36 -6.08 16.81
N GLN A 12 -57.50 -5.06 16.69
CA GLN A 12 -56.17 -5.17 16.10
C GLN A 12 -55.28 -6.16 16.86
N MET A 13 -55.25 -6.09 18.20
CA MET A 13 -54.47 -7.04 19.03
C MET A 13 -54.95 -8.49 18.89
N ARG A 14 -56.25 -8.72 18.73
CA ARG A 14 -56.79 -10.07 18.55
C ARG A 14 -56.38 -10.66 17.21
N PHE A 15 -56.31 -9.85 16.15
CA PHE A 15 -55.80 -10.27 14.84
C PHE A 15 -54.29 -10.58 14.89
N ASP A 16 -53.49 -9.75 15.56
CA ASP A 16 -52.04 -9.96 15.66
C ASP A 16 -51.69 -11.22 16.49
N VAL A 17 -52.43 -11.49 17.57
CA VAL A 17 -52.25 -12.71 18.38
C VAL A 17 -52.70 -13.97 17.63
N ALA A 18 -53.75 -13.88 16.80
CA ALA A 18 -54.17 -14.99 15.94
C ALA A 18 -53.17 -15.27 14.81
N ALA A 19 -52.61 -14.23 14.19
CA ALA A 19 -51.57 -14.35 13.17
C ALA A 19 -50.26 -14.94 13.74
N ALA A 20 -49.87 -14.52 14.96
CA ALA A 20 -48.69 -15.07 15.64
C ALA A 20 -48.87 -16.55 16.04
N ARG A 21 -50.09 -16.98 16.40
CA ARG A 21 -50.40 -18.39 16.68
C ARG A 21 -50.45 -19.25 15.41
N GLY A 22 -50.92 -18.70 14.29
CA GLY A 22 -50.86 -19.37 12.98
C GLY A 22 -49.42 -19.64 12.52
N ALA A 23 -48.55 -18.63 12.61
CA ALA A 23 -47.14 -18.77 12.25
C ALA A 23 -46.35 -19.73 13.18
N ALA A 24 -46.71 -19.79 14.47
CA ALA A 24 -46.12 -20.73 15.41
C ALA A 24 -46.58 -22.18 15.17
N ALA A 25 -47.81 -22.40 14.70
CA ALA A 25 -48.30 -23.74 14.34
C ALA A 25 -47.69 -24.26 13.03
N GLU A 26 -47.42 -23.37 12.07
CA GLU A 26 -46.81 -23.72 10.78
C GLU A 26 -45.31 -24.05 10.90
N SER A 27 -44.62 -23.54 11.92
CA SER A 27 -43.22 -23.86 12.22
C SER A 27 -43.02 -25.16 13.03
N ALA A 28 -44.10 -25.77 13.55
CA ALA A 28 -44.02 -26.99 14.37
C ALA A 28 -44.29 -28.31 13.60
N GLY A 29 -44.64 -28.24 12.30
CA GLY A 29 -45.04 -29.41 11.50
C GLY A 29 -43.98 -29.99 10.54
N GLY A 30 -42.81 -29.35 10.38
CA GLY A 30 -41.80 -29.77 9.41
C GLY A 30 -40.84 -30.82 9.95
N ARG A 31 -41.09 -32.11 9.72
CA ARG A 31 -40.05 -33.15 9.84
C ARG A 31 -38.92 -32.83 8.85
N PRO A 32 -37.65 -32.66 9.27
CA PRO A 32 -36.56 -32.52 8.33
C PRO A 32 -36.20 -33.91 7.79
N SER A 33 -36.69 -34.26 6.60
CA SER A 33 -36.15 -35.37 5.81
C SER A 33 -34.84 -34.94 5.12
N GLY A 34 -33.81 -34.70 5.94
CA GLY A 34 -32.44 -34.54 5.45
C GLY A 34 -31.81 -35.91 5.12
N PRO A 35 -30.94 -36.00 4.10
CA PRO A 35 -30.22 -37.24 3.82
C PRO A 35 -29.34 -37.63 5.02
N PRO A 36 -29.09 -38.93 5.24
CA PRO A 36 -28.39 -39.42 6.43
C PRO A 36 -27.04 -38.72 6.60
N GLY A 37 -26.82 -38.22 7.82
CA GLY A 37 -25.65 -37.43 8.19
C GLY A 37 -24.36 -38.15 7.82
N ARG A 38 -23.52 -37.45 7.04
CA ARG A 38 -22.12 -37.83 6.89
C ARG A 38 -21.48 -37.88 8.29
N PRO A 39 -20.72 -38.94 8.62
CA PRO A 39 -20.01 -38.98 9.89
C PRO A 39 -19.12 -37.74 10.01
N ALA A 40 -19.12 -37.13 11.19
CA ALA A 40 -18.29 -35.97 11.52
C ALA A 40 -16.85 -36.28 11.09
N GLY A 41 -16.42 -35.63 10.00
CA GLY A 41 -15.05 -35.78 9.51
C GLY A 41 -14.10 -35.39 10.64
N ARG A 42 -13.13 -36.26 10.93
CA ARG A 42 -11.97 -35.95 11.77
C ARG A 42 -11.57 -34.49 11.54
N PRO A 43 -11.27 -33.70 12.58
CA PRO A 43 -10.87 -32.30 12.40
C PRO A 43 -9.74 -32.28 11.38
N GLY A 44 -10.08 -31.87 10.15
CA GLY A 44 -9.16 -31.87 9.05
C GLY A 44 -8.02 -30.99 9.51
N ARG A 45 -6.80 -31.52 9.49
CA ARG A 45 -5.59 -30.76 9.81
C ARG A 45 -5.65 -29.52 8.94
N VAL A 46 -6.06 -28.38 9.52
CA VAL A 46 -6.17 -27.11 8.80
C VAL A 46 -4.75 -26.84 8.38
N ARG A 47 -4.45 -27.16 7.12
CA ARG A 47 -3.14 -26.96 6.52
C ARG A 47 -3.02 -25.44 6.53
N ARG A 48 -2.38 -24.88 7.56
CA ARG A 48 -2.12 -23.44 7.66
C ARG A 48 -1.40 -23.10 6.37
N ALA A 49 -2.15 -22.58 5.40
CA ALA A 49 -1.60 -22.19 4.12
C ALA A 49 -0.60 -21.11 4.48
N ALA A 50 0.69 -21.45 4.37
CA ALA A 50 1.76 -20.59 4.81
C ALA A 50 1.52 -19.19 4.25
N VAL A 51 1.36 -18.18 5.10
CA VAL A 51 1.02 -16.80 4.70
C VAL A 51 2.21 -16.10 4.04
N ALA A 52 3.43 -16.63 4.24
CA ALA A 52 4.67 -16.13 3.65
C ALA A 52 5.23 -17.09 2.56
N PRO A 53 5.79 -16.55 1.45
CA PRO A 53 6.69 -17.27 0.54
C PRO A 53 7.78 -18.05 1.29
N GLY A 54 8.28 -19.16 0.73
CA GLY A 54 9.24 -20.04 1.41
C GLY A 54 10.47 -19.35 1.99
N TRP A 55 11.03 -18.42 1.22
CA TRP A 55 12.20 -17.64 1.62
C TRP A 55 11.91 -16.62 2.76
N LEU A 56 10.66 -16.16 2.91
CA LEU A 56 10.23 -15.29 4.02
C LEU A 56 9.91 -16.09 5.30
N ARG A 57 9.74 -17.42 5.22
CA ARG A 57 9.55 -18.28 6.41
C ARG A 57 10.83 -18.49 7.20
N GLN A 58 11.98 -18.47 6.54
CA GLN A 58 13.29 -18.62 7.18
C GLN A 58 13.71 -17.40 8.02
N ALA A 59 13.14 -16.22 7.75
CA ALA A 59 13.46 -14.97 8.44
C ALA A 59 12.61 -14.69 9.71
N GLY A 60 11.96 -15.72 10.26
CA GLY A 60 11.26 -15.68 11.54
C GLY A 60 9.79 -15.22 11.47
N SER A 61 8.98 -15.66 12.44
CA SER A 61 7.53 -15.41 12.54
C SER A 61 7.20 -13.99 13.03
N SER A 62 7.93 -12.98 12.58
CA SER A 62 7.66 -11.59 12.95
C SER A 62 6.38 -11.08 12.27
N ARG A 63 5.59 -10.27 12.98
CA ARG A 63 4.37 -9.63 12.44
C ARG A 63 4.66 -8.86 11.14
N THR A 64 5.82 -8.20 11.08
CA THR A 64 6.33 -7.52 9.88
C THR A 64 6.48 -8.45 8.68
N MET A 65 7.02 -9.66 8.88
CA MET A 65 7.24 -10.64 7.81
C MET A 65 5.91 -11.23 7.32
N THR A 66 4.96 -11.42 8.23
CA THR A 66 3.60 -11.87 7.90
C THR A 66 2.87 -10.81 7.08
N ALA A 67 2.94 -9.54 7.49
CA ALA A 67 2.41 -8.41 6.75
C ALA A 67 3.07 -8.31 5.36
N ALA A 68 4.40 -8.35 5.27
CA ALA A 68 5.11 -8.32 3.99
C ALA A 68 4.69 -9.47 3.05
N GLY A 69 4.56 -10.70 3.57
CA GLY A 69 4.11 -11.86 2.80
C GLY A 69 2.68 -11.72 2.27
N LYS A 70 1.77 -11.14 3.07
CA LYS A 70 0.40 -10.80 2.65
C LYS A 70 0.43 -9.75 1.52
N GLU A 71 1.17 -8.67 1.71
CA GLU A 71 1.25 -7.55 0.78
C GLU A 71 1.82 -7.97 -0.58
N LEU A 72 2.91 -8.76 -0.61
CA LEU A 72 3.46 -9.31 -1.85
C LEU A 72 2.40 -10.10 -2.64
N ARG A 73 1.62 -10.95 -1.97
CA ARG A 73 0.58 -11.75 -2.62
C ARG A 73 -0.55 -10.87 -3.14
N TYR A 74 -0.91 -9.83 -2.39
CA TYR A 74 -1.96 -8.91 -2.78
C TYR A 74 -1.55 -8.10 -4.00
N THR A 75 -0.29 -7.68 -4.11
CA THR A 75 0.22 -7.00 -5.30
C THR A 75 0.09 -7.84 -6.57
N TRP A 76 0.25 -9.17 -6.46
CA TRP A 76 0.08 -10.07 -7.61
C TRP A 76 -1.37 -10.45 -7.91
N ARG A 77 -2.26 -10.41 -6.92
CA ARG A 77 -3.66 -10.85 -7.05
C ARG A 77 -4.64 -9.71 -7.30
N ASP A 78 -4.38 -8.53 -6.76
CA ASP A 78 -5.26 -7.36 -6.85
C ASP A 78 -4.83 -6.46 -8.03
N PRO A 79 -5.68 -6.29 -9.07
CA PRO A 79 -5.36 -5.41 -10.20
C PRO A 79 -5.13 -3.96 -9.79
N ARG A 80 -5.72 -3.47 -8.69
CA ARG A 80 -5.51 -2.11 -8.19
C ARG A 80 -4.07 -1.90 -7.73
N ARG A 81 -3.52 -2.90 -7.05
CA ARG A 81 -2.12 -2.89 -6.60
C ARG A 81 -1.14 -3.09 -7.76
N LYS A 82 -1.57 -3.77 -8.84
CA LYS A 82 -0.80 -3.82 -10.10
C LYS A 82 -0.76 -2.48 -10.83
N ALA A 83 -1.82 -1.67 -10.78
CA ALA A 83 -1.76 -0.29 -11.29
C ALA A 83 -0.67 0.53 -10.56
N GLY A 84 -0.42 0.22 -9.28
CA GLY A 84 0.76 0.67 -8.54
C GLY A 84 2.09 0.42 -9.27
N LEU A 85 2.26 -0.78 -9.83
CA LEU A 85 3.46 -1.19 -10.56
C LEU A 85 3.62 -0.45 -11.91
N LEU A 86 2.55 0.08 -12.48
CA LEU A 86 2.64 0.90 -13.69
C LEU A 86 3.47 2.16 -13.44
N GLY A 87 3.38 2.76 -12.24
CA GLY A 87 4.23 3.89 -11.84
C GLY A 87 5.72 3.53 -11.83
N LEU A 88 6.06 2.32 -11.36
CA LEU A 88 7.44 1.80 -11.42
C LEU A 88 7.88 1.53 -12.88
N ALA A 89 6.99 1.02 -13.73
CA ALA A 89 7.27 0.83 -15.15
C ALA A 89 7.50 2.17 -15.88
N ILE A 90 6.72 3.20 -15.56
CA ILE A 90 6.91 4.57 -16.07
C ILE A 90 8.26 5.12 -15.63
N ALA A 91 8.64 4.93 -14.35
CA ALA A 91 9.96 5.33 -13.85
C ALA A 91 11.12 4.67 -14.61
N VAL A 92 11.02 3.36 -14.87
CA VAL A 92 11.97 2.60 -15.70
C VAL A 92 12.01 3.18 -17.12
N PHE A 93 10.84 3.40 -17.73
CA PHE A 93 10.73 3.93 -19.09
C PHE A 93 11.35 5.34 -19.23
N VAL A 94 11.07 6.23 -18.28
CA VAL A 94 11.65 7.59 -18.24
C VAL A 94 13.17 7.52 -18.12
N SER A 95 13.68 6.65 -17.23
CA SER A 95 15.13 6.48 -17.04
C SER A 95 15.81 5.94 -18.30
N LEU A 96 15.20 4.97 -18.98
CA LEU A 96 15.73 4.43 -20.25
C LEU A 96 15.64 5.45 -21.40
N SER A 97 14.57 6.23 -21.46
CA SER A 97 14.40 7.29 -22.47
C SER A 97 15.48 8.35 -22.33
N VAL A 98 15.73 8.83 -21.11
CA VAL A 98 16.84 9.74 -20.79
C VAL A 98 18.19 9.15 -21.21
N THR A 99 18.39 7.85 -20.95
CA THR A 99 19.61 7.12 -21.33
C THR A 99 19.83 7.13 -22.85
N ARG A 100 18.76 6.96 -23.64
CA ARG A 100 18.81 7.00 -25.12
C ARG A 100 19.01 8.42 -25.66
N LEU A 101 18.36 9.41 -25.06
CA LEU A 101 18.53 10.82 -25.42
C LEU A 101 19.96 11.33 -25.16
N GLY A 102 20.57 10.90 -24.05
CA GLY A 102 21.92 11.30 -23.68
C GLY A 102 23.05 10.67 -24.50
N THR A 103 22.78 9.56 -25.20
CA THR A 103 23.77 8.80 -26.00
C THR A 103 23.78 9.16 -27.48
N GLY A 104 23.15 10.28 -27.89
CA GLY A 104 22.92 10.74 -29.27
C GLY A 104 23.95 10.29 -30.34
N GLY A 105 23.78 9.06 -30.85
CA GLY A 105 24.63 8.44 -31.88
C GLY A 105 26.08 8.12 -31.49
N SER A 106 26.62 8.67 -30.40
CA SER A 106 28.01 8.50 -29.99
C SER A 106 28.10 7.82 -28.62
N ARG A 107 28.98 6.83 -28.49
CA ARG A 107 29.22 6.04 -27.26
C ARG A 107 29.82 6.86 -26.09
N GLY A 108 29.76 8.18 -26.14
CA GLY A 108 30.32 9.09 -25.13
C GLY A 108 29.26 9.66 -24.21
N LEU A 109 29.56 9.71 -22.91
CA LEU A 109 28.77 10.44 -21.93
C LEU A 109 28.90 11.95 -22.23
N SER A 110 27.87 12.57 -22.82
CA SER A 110 27.82 14.04 -22.86
C SER A 110 27.74 14.58 -21.43
N SER A 111 28.35 15.73 -21.14
CA SER A 111 28.44 16.25 -19.75
C SER A 111 27.08 16.46 -19.08
N ALA A 112 26.01 16.62 -19.88
CA ALA A 112 24.63 16.76 -19.41
C ALA A 112 23.94 15.44 -19.06
N THR A 113 24.41 14.28 -19.56
CA THR A 113 23.68 13.01 -19.44
C THR A 113 23.67 12.44 -18.03
N GLY A 114 24.76 12.64 -17.28
CA GLY A 114 24.89 12.18 -15.90
C GLY A 114 23.87 12.81 -14.95
N PRO A 115 23.80 14.15 -14.84
CA PRO A 115 22.81 14.84 -14.01
C PRO A 115 21.36 14.49 -14.34
N VAL A 116 21.01 14.31 -15.63
CA VAL A 116 19.65 13.94 -16.03
C VAL A 116 19.29 12.52 -15.57
N LEU A 117 20.24 11.58 -15.56
CA LEU A 117 20.02 10.25 -14.97
C LEU A 117 19.77 10.32 -13.46
N LEU A 118 20.47 11.21 -12.74
CA LEU A 118 20.22 11.43 -11.31
C LEU A 118 18.82 11.99 -11.06
N ALA A 119 18.37 12.95 -11.89
CA ALA A 119 17.00 13.47 -11.83
C ALA A 119 15.97 12.37 -12.11
N ALA A 120 16.22 11.51 -13.10
CA ALA A 120 15.37 10.35 -13.39
C ALA A 120 15.34 9.35 -12.22
N ALA A 121 16.45 9.18 -11.49
CA ALA A 121 16.51 8.36 -10.29
C ALA A 121 15.71 8.93 -9.12
N VAL A 122 15.77 10.25 -8.90
CA VAL A 122 14.90 10.93 -7.93
C VAL A 122 13.43 10.71 -8.31
N TYR A 123 13.07 10.96 -9.56
CA TYR A 123 11.70 10.73 -10.05
C TYR A 123 11.26 9.28 -9.82
N GLY A 124 12.10 8.31 -10.21
CA GLY A 124 11.76 6.91 -10.11
C GLY A 124 11.59 6.42 -8.68
N GLY A 125 12.50 6.78 -7.78
CA GLY A 125 12.37 6.45 -6.36
C GLY A 125 11.16 7.12 -5.70
N ALA A 126 10.89 8.38 -6.04
CA ALA A 126 9.74 9.12 -5.52
C ALA A 126 8.42 8.47 -5.93
N PHE A 127 8.24 8.20 -7.23
CA PHE A 127 7.04 7.55 -7.73
C PHE A 127 6.87 6.13 -7.18
N ALA A 128 7.94 5.33 -7.13
CA ALA A 128 7.86 3.98 -6.56
C ALA A 128 7.39 3.99 -5.09
N GLY A 129 7.79 4.99 -4.30
CA GLY A 129 7.32 5.13 -2.92
C GLY A 129 5.90 5.69 -2.80
N ILE A 130 5.56 6.72 -3.58
CA ILE A 130 4.25 7.41 -3.54
C ILE A 130 3.08 6.49 -3.90
N GLN A 131 3.30 5.41 -4.65
CA GLN A 131 2.26 4.40 -4.90
C GLN A 131 1.79 3.71 -3.60
N SER A 132 2.55 3.85 -2.51
CA SER A 132 2.19 3.40 -1.16
C SER A 132 1.49 4.49 -0.34
N ALA A 133 1.18 5.64 -0.92
CA ALA A 133 0.34 6.65 -0.28
C ALA A 133 -1.10 6.14 -0.27
N ASN A 134 -1.74 6.18 0.90
CA ASN A 134 -3.07 5.62 1.17
C ASN A 134 -3.12 4.08 1.28
N GLN A 135 -2.12 3.49 1.95
CA GLN A 135 -2.05 2.07 2.27
C GLN A 135 -3.26 1.53 3.07
N PHE A 136 -3.91 2.36 3.88
CA PHE A 136 -5.10 1.95 4.65
C PHE A 136 -6.39 2.06 3.83
N GLY A 137 -6.48 3.02 2.92
CA GLY A 137 -7.59 3.10 1.97
C GLY A 137 -7.62 1.91 1.00
N LEU A 138 -6.45 1.40 0.60
CA LEU A 138 -6.34 0.18 -0.21
C LEU A 138 -6.78 -1.10 0.53
N ASP A 139 -6.61 -1.13 1.86
CA ASP A 139 -7.11 -2.23 2.71
C ASP A 139 -8.63 -2.17 2.88
N GLY A 140 -9.22 -0.97 2.76
CA GLY A 140 -10.67 -0.77 2.77
C GLY A 140 -11.33 -1.38 4.00
N GLY A 141 -12.45 -2.09 3.79
CA GLY A 141 -13.17 -2.76 4.87
C GLY A 141 -12.32 -3.81 5.60
N ALA A 142 -11.38 -4.47 4.93
CA ALA A 142 -10.53 -5.51 5.55
C ALA A 142 -9.57 -4.96 6.62
N LEU A 143 -9.45 -3.63 6.75
CA LEU A 143 -8.67 -2.98 7.81
C LEU A 143 -9.18 -3.36 9.22
N TRP A 144 -10.46 -3.71 9.38
CA TRP A 144 -11.05 -4.05 10.68
C TRP A 144 -10.29 -5.19 11.40
N LEU A 145 -9.82 -6.18 10.64
CA LEU A 145 -9.05 -7.32 11.18
C LEU A 145 -7.71 -6.86 11.78
N ASN A 146 -7.03 -5.93 11.10
CA ASN A 146 -5.78 -5.38 11.58
C ASN A 146 -6.01 -4.50 12.81
N VAL A 147 -7.08 -3.69 12.82
CA VAL A 147 -7.46 -2.85 13.96
C VAL A 147 -7.76 -3.70 15.19
N ALA A 148 -8.60 -4.75 15.05
CA ALA A 148 -8.94 -5.66 16.14
C ALA A 148 -7.72 -6.41 16.71
N ALA A 149 -6.71 -6.69 15.87
CA ALA A 149 -5.46 -7.33 16.28
C ALA A 149 -4.38 -6.36 16.78
N THR A 150 -4.62 -5.05 16.77
CA THR A 150 -3.64 -4.02 17.15
C THR A 150 -3.90 -3.54 18.56
N THR A 151 -3.00 -3.89 19.48
CA THR A 151 -3.15 -3.55 20.91
C THR A 151 -2.17 -2.48 21.37
N ARG A 152 -1.04 -2.32 20.67
CA ARG A 152 0.04 -1.40 21.01
C ARG A 152 0.54 -0.65 19.77
N PRO A 153 1.10 0.57 19.90
CA PRO A 153 1.67 1.30 18.77
C PRO A 153 2.75 0.52 18.00
N ARG A 154 3.51 -0.32 18.69
CA ARG A 154 4.52 -1.20 18.09
C ARG A 154 3.94 -2.20 17.08
N ASP A 155 2.70 -2.62 17.29
CA ASP A 155 2.01 -3.58 16.43
C ASP A 155 1.68 -2.94 15.08
N LEU A 156 1.14 -1.72 15.11
CA LEU A 156 0.89 -0.91 13.91
C LEU A 156 2.18 -0.56 13.17
N ARG A 157 3.25 -0.21 13.90
CA ARG A 157 4.57 0.01 13.30
C ARG A 157 5.10 -1.26 12.61
N ALA A 158 4.83 -2.43 13.16
CA ALA A 158 5.25 -3.70 12.55
C ALA A 158 4.49 -3.98 11.24
N ASP A 159 3.20 -3.66 11.18
CA ASP A 159 2.39 -3.79 9.97
C ASP A 159 2.85 -2.82 8.86
N ILE A 160 3.06 -1.54 9.22
CA ILE A 160 3.60 -0.53 8.30
C ILE A 160 4.99 -0.95 7.81
N ALA A 161 5.84 -1.49 8.68
CA ALA A 161 7.15 -2.00 8.28
C ALA A 161 7.04 -3.13 7.24
N GLY A 162 6.04 -4.01 7.39
CA GLY A 162 5.82 -5.12 6.46
C GLY A 162 5.39 -4.62 5.09
N LYS A 163 4.52 -3.59 5.05
CA LYS A 163 4.11 -2.92 3.82
C LYS A 163 5.29 -2.23 3.12
N ASN A 164 6.10 -1.48 3.86
CA ASN A 164 7.29 -0.84 3.30
C ASN A 164 8.33 -1.85 2.79
N LEU A 165 8.52 -2.95 3.53
CA LEU A 165 9.39 -4.04 3.10
C LEU A 165 8.90 -4.68 1.81
N ALA A 166 7.58 -4.90 1.68
CA ALA A 166 6.97 -5.41 0.48
C ALA A 166 7.24 -4.52 -0.74
N SER A 167 7.06 -3.20 -0.60
CA SER A 167 7.37 -2.23 -1.65
C SER A 167 8.87 -2.21 -1.99
N ALA A 168 9.74 -2.22 -0.97
CA ALA A 168 11.19 -2.20 -1.17
C ALA A 168 11.72 -3.46 -1.88
N VAL A 169 11.21 -4.64 -1.51
CA VAL A 169 11.57 -5.92 -2.16
C VAL A 169 11.20 -5.95 -3.65
N ILE A 170 10.19 -5.18 -4.07
CA ILE A 170 9.82 -5.08 -5.48
C ILE A 170 10.66 -4.00 -6.19
N ALA A 171 10.76 -2.80 -5.61
CA ALA A 171 11.39 -1.66 -6.26
C ALA A 171 12.92 -1.78 -6.35
N LEU A 172 13.59 -2.21 -5.27
CA LEU A 172 15.05 -2.24 -5.22
C LEU A 172 15.67 -3.17 -6.28
N PRO A 173 15.21 -4.44 -6.45
CA PRO A 173 15.75 -5.30 -7.50
C PRO A 173 15.55 -4.73 -8.90
N VAL A 174 14.39 -4.10 -9.16
CA VAL A 174 14.10 -3.44 -10.44
C VAL A 174 15.09 -2.30 -10.69
N PHE A 175 15.35 -1.44 -9.69
CA PHE A 175 16.36 -0.38 -9.82
C PHE A 175 17.78 -0.95 -9.99
N THR A 176 18.14 -2.00 -9.26
CA THR A 176 19.45 -2.64 -9.41
C THR A 176 19.68 -3.13 -10.83
N VAL A 177 18.72 -3.87 -11.40
CA VAL A 177 18.80 -4.35 -12.78
C VAL A 177 18.82 -3.17 -13.76
N LEU A 178 17.94 -2.18 -13.57
CA LEU A 178 17.87 -1.00 -14.43
C LEU A 178 19.22 -0.27 -14.52
N TYR A 179 19.81 0.12 -13.39
CA TYR A 179 21.04 0.88 -13.38
C TYR A 179 22.27 0.04 -13.73
N ALA A 180 22.25 -1.27 -13.48
CA ALA A 180 23.27 -2.18 -14.00
C ALA A 180 23.25 -2.23 -15.54
N VAL A 181 22.06 -2.33 -16.16
CA VAL A 181 21.91 -2.30 -17.62
C VAL A 181 22.36 -0.96 -18.19
N ILE A 182 21.98 0.16 -17.57
CA ILE A 182 22.41 1.50 -18.01
C ILE A 182 23.94 1.63 -17.93
N GLY A 183 24.56 1.14 -16.87
CA GLY A 183 26.03 1.17 -16.74
C GLY A 183 26.75 0.28 -17.75
N ALA A 184 26.20 -0.89 -18.07
CA ALA A 184 26.72 -1.74 -19.14
C ALA A 184 26.64 -1.05 -20.51
N VAL A 185 25.56 -0.32 -20.79
CA VAL A 185 25.37 0.43 -22.04
C VAL A 185 26.32 1.63 -22.13
N TRP A 186 26.57 2.32 -21.02
CA TRP A 186 27.45 3.50 -20.97
C TRP A 186 28.94 3.16 -20.87
N GLY A 187 29.30 1.92 -20.55
CA GLY A 187 30.69 1.54 -20.28
C GLY A 187 31.29 2.23 -19.05
N SER A 188 30.46 2.81 -18.17
CA SER A 188 30.87 3.51 -16.96
C SER A 188 29.87 3.24 -15.84
N LEU A 189 30.38 2.97 -14.64
CA LEU A 189 29.57 2.66 -13.45
C LEU A 189 29.38 3.87 -12.51
N ALA A 190 30.13 4.96 -12.67
CA ALA A 190 30.09 6.08 -11.71
C ALA A 190 28.69 6.68 -11.53
N TYR A 191 28.05 7.07 -12.64
CA TYR A 191 26.70 7.64 -12.61
C TYR A 191 25.59 6.61 -12.30
N PRO A 192 25.56 5.43 -12.93
CA PRO A 192 24.51 4.44 -12.63
C PRO A 192 24.55 3.92 -11.20
N VAL A 193 25.74 3.71 -10.62
CA VAL A 193 25.87 3.32 -9.21
C VAL A 193 25.36 4.43 -8.28
N THR A 194 25.69 5.69 -8.61
CA THR A 194 25.17 6.85 -7.88
C THR A 194 23.64 6.95 -8.01
N ALA A 195 23.12 6.76 -9.23
CA ALA A 195 21.69 6.78 -9.52
C ALA A 195 20.93 5.68 -8.75
N LEU A 196 21.49 4.47 -8.62
CA LEU A 196 20.92 3.41 -7.79
C LEU A 196 20.80 3.84 -6.32
N GLY A 197 21.85 4.43 -5.76
CA GLY A 197 21.82 4.94 -4.39
C GLY A 197 20.86 6.12 -4.21
N VAL A 198 20.76 7.02 -5.21
CA VAL A 198 19.76 8.11 -5.24
C VAL A 198 18.35 7.52 -5.24
N ALA A 199 18.04 6.58 -6.14
CA ALA A 199 16.73 5.95 -6.22
C ALA A 199 16.36 5.23 -4.90
N ALA A 200 17.32 4.56 -4.26
CA ALA A 200 17.12 3.92 -2.97
C ALA A 200 16.85 4.93 -1.83
N ALA A 201 17.58 6.06 -1.82
CA ALA A 201 17.37 7.15 -0.86
C ALA A 201 15.95 7.73 -1.02
N THR A 202 15.61 8.10 -2.25
CA THR A 202 14.33 8.72 -2.57
C THR A 202 13.15 7.77 -2.31
N LEU A 203 13.30 6.48 -2.61
CA LEU A 203 12.33 5.45 -2.25
C LEU A 203 12.07 5.43 -0.74
N GLY A 204 13.12 5.44 0.08
CA GLY A 204 12.97 5.43 1.54
C GLY A 204 12.27 6.68 2.08
N ILE A 205 12.62 7.87 1.58
CA ILE A 205 11.94 9.13 1.93
C ILE A 205 10.47 9.06 1.55
N ALA A 206 10.16 8.66 0.31
CA ALA A 206 8.81 8.58 -0.21
C ALA A 206 7.96 7.53 0.54
N LEU A 207 8.53 6.39 0.93
CA LEU A 207 7.86 5.41 1.79
C LEU A 207 7.58 6.00 3.19
N GLY A 208 8.55 6.69 3.79
CA GLY A 208 8.37 7.38 5.07
C GLY A 208 7.20 8.36 5.03
N LEU A 209 7.15 9.19 4.00
CA LEU A 209 6.09 10.18 3.80
C LEU A 209 4.74 9.55 3.46
N SER A 210 4.74 8.48 2.67
CA SER A 210 3.54 7.70 2.33
C SER A 210 2.89 7.08 3.57
N ASN A 211 3.69 6.68 4.58
CA ASN A 211 3.16 6.21 5.86
C ASN A 211 2.39 7.30 6.60
N LEU A 212 2.94 8.52 6.63
CA LEU A 212 2.30 9.68 7.24
C LEU A 212 1.04 10.07 6.48
N ALA A 213 1.11 10.17 5.15
CA ALA A 213 -0.04 10.48 4.30
C ALA A 213 -1.17 9.45 4.49
N SER A 214 -0.84 8.17 4.63
CA SER A 214 -1.82 7.10 4.86
C SER A 214 -2.57 7.27 6.19
N VAL A 215 -1.94 7.84 7.21
CA VAL A 215 -2.54 8.07 8.53
C VAL A 215 -3.28 9.40 8.60
N LEU A 216 -2.73 10.45 7.99
CA LEU A 216 -3.24 11.82 8.10
C LEU A 216 -4.38 12.10 7.12
N LEU A 217 -4.29 11.53 5.92
CA LEU A 217 -5.20 11.79 4.81
C LEU A 217 -5.70 10.47 4.19
N PRO A 218 -6.34 9.58 4.97
CA PRO A 218 -6.92 8.36 4.41
C PRO A 218 -8.08 8.71 3.48
N PHE A 219 -8.16 8.04 2.34
CA PHE A 219 -9.33 8.14 1.46
C PHE A 219 -9.78 6.75 1.02
N PRO A 220 -11.09 6.48 0.95
CA PRO A 220 -11.58 5.16 0.60
C PRO A 220 -11.36 4.88 -0.90
N VAL A 221 -10.93 3.67 -1.22
CA VAL A 221 -10.71 3.20 -2.59
C VAL A 221 -11.86 2.26 -2.97
N PRO A 222 -12.60 2.50 -4.06
CA PRO A 222 -13.72 1.64 -4.47
C PRO A 222 -13.31 0.16 -4.57
N GLU A 223 -14.17 -0.73 -4.07
CA GLU A 223 -13.97 -2.19 -4.14
C GLU A 223 -14.53 -2.82 -5.43
N ARG A 224 -15.40 -2.11 -6.15
CA ARG A 224 -16.07 -2.65 -7.35
C ARG A 224 -15.13 -2.69 -8.56
N ARG A 225 -15.31 -3.72 -9.41
CA ARG A 225 -14.74 -3.91 -10.77
C ARG A 225 -15.13 -2.81 -11.78
N ALA A 226 -15.60 -1.65 -11.34
CA ALA A 226 -15.68 -0.50 -12.22
C ALA A 226 -14.23 -0.05 -12.50
N SER A 227 -13.95 0.33 -13.74
CA SER A 227 -12.63 0.66 -14.29
C SER A 227 -11.64 1.31 -13.31
N ALA A 228 -10.34 1.10 -13.51
CA ALA A 228 -9.28 1.82 -12.78
C ALA A 228 -9.38 3.37 -12.92
N PHE A 229 -10.23 3.84 -13.83
CA PHE A 229 -10.59 5.24 -14.10
C PHE A 229 -12.05 5.58 -13.75
N GLY A 230 -12.78 4.66 -13.10
CA GLY A 230 -14.14 4.86 -12.64
C GLY A 230 -14.13 5.90 -11.52
N GLY A 231 -14.46 7.14 -11.88
CA GLY A 231 -14.40 8.30 -11.02
C GLY A 231 -15.23 8.12 -9.76
N GLY A 232 -14.59 7.71 -8.67
CA GLY A 232 -15.19 7.72 -7.34
C GLY A 232 -15.36 9.16 -6.86
N GLY A 233 -16.39 9.87 -7.33
CA GLY A 233 -16.79 11.20 -6.88
C GLY A 233 -15.82 12.34 -7.23
N THR A 234 -16.39 13.49 -7.61
CA THR A 234 -15.68 14.76 -7.81
C THR A 234 -15.04 15.20 -6.49
N GLY A 235 -13.75 14.95 -6.31
CA GLY A 235 -12.97 15.38 -5.14
C GLY A 235 -11.88 14.41 -4.69
N ARG A 236 -12.08 13.10 -4.84
CA ARG A 236 -11.09 12.08 -4.39
C ARG A 236 -9.81 12.10 -5.24
N GLY A 237 -9.98 12.25 -6.56
CA GLY A 237 -8.84 12.42 -7.48
C GLY A 237 -8.06 13.72 -7.21
N CYS A 238 -8.76 14.80 -6.83
CA CYS A 238 -8.13 16.07 -6.46
C CYS A 238 -7.32 15.93 -5.17
N LEU A 239 -7.90 15.32 -4.12
CA LEU A 239 -7.19 15.07 -2.86
C LEU A 239 -5.97 14.17 -3.07
N ALA A 240 -6.11 13.08 -3.83
CA ALA A 240 -5.00 12.18 -4.16
C ALA A 240 -3.90 12.90 -4.96
N GLY A 241 -4.30 13.69 -5.96
CA GLY A 241 -3.38 14.49 -6.77
C GLY A 241 -2.63 15.54 -5.96
N LEU A 242 -3.32 16.30 -5.11
CA LEU A 242 -2.71 17.31 -4.25
C LEU A 242 -1.79 16.68 -3.22
N THR A 243 -2.18 15.56 -2.62
CA THR A 243 -1.33 14.80 -1.69
C THR A 243 -0.07 14.34 -2.40
N ASN A 244 -0.16 13.80 -3.61
CA ASN A 244 1.00 13.40 -4.41
C ASN A 244 1.89 14.58 -4.78
N LEU A 245 1.32 15.74 -5.14
CA LEU A 245 2.08 16.95 -5.45
C LEU A 245 2.87 17.44 -4.23
N VAL A 246 2.23 17.52 -3.06
CA VAL A 246 2.88 17.89 -1.80
C VAL A 246 3.96 16.88 -1.44
N MET A 247 3.72 15.58 -1.63
CA MET A 247 4.72 14.55 -1.38
C MET A 247 5.93 14.69 -2.30
N LEU A 248 5.73 14.94 -3.59
CA LEU A 248 6.81 15.18 -4.55
C LEU A 248 7.65 16.40 -4.14
N LEU A 249 7.00 17.49 -3.69
CA LEU A 249 7.69 18.68 -3.22
C LEU A 249 8.53 18.39 -1.97
N ILE A 250 7.97 17.71 -0.97
CA ILE A 250 8.70 17.35 0.25
C ILE A 250 9.87 16.41 -0.07
N VAL A 251 9.67 15.45 -0.97
CA VAL A 251 10.73 14.53 -1.42
C VAL A 251 11.85 15.30 -2.12
N ALA A 252 11.52 16.25 -3.00
CA ALA A 252 12.51 17.08 -3.68
C ALA A 252 13.33 17.91 -2.68
N ILE A 253 12.68 18.53 -1.69
CA ILE A 253 13.35 19.29 -0.63
C ILE A 253 14.24 18.37 0.23
N ALA A 254 13.72 17.19 0.62
CA ALA A 254 14.47 16.23 1.43
C ALA A 254 15.69 15.64 0.70
N MET A 255 15.71 15.66 -0.64
CA MET A 255 16.86 15.22 -1.43
C MET A 255 17.96 16.28 -1.57
N LEU A 256 17.68 17.56 -1.30
CA LEU A 256 18.66 18.67 -1.41
C LEU A 256 20.01 18.40 -0.70
N PRO A 257 20.08 17.94 0.56
CA PRO A 257 21.37 17.70 1.22
C PRO A 257 22.18 16.61 0.50
N LEU A 258 21.51 15.59 -0.02
CA LEU A 258 22.17 14.49 -0.71
C LEU A 258 22.65 14.91 -2.11
N ILE A 259 21.86 15.75 -2.81
CA ILE A 259 22.26 16.36 -4.09
C ILE A 259 23.46 17.28 -3.89
N ALA A 260 23.44 18.13 -2.85
CA ALA A 260 24.57 19.00 -2.51
C ALA A 260 25.83 18.18 -2.24
N LEU A 261 25.72 17.07 -1.51
CA LEU A 261 26.84 16.17 -1.25
C LEU A 261 27.38 15.53 -2.54
N ILE A 262 26.51 15.12 -3.47
CA ILE A 262 26.93 14.58 -4.77
C ILE A 262 27.66 15.63 -5.61
N ILE A 263 27.24 16.89 -5.56
CA ILE A 263 27.92 17.99 -6.28
C ILE A 263 29.35 18.16 -5.73
N VAL A 264 29.52 18.14 -4.41
CA VAL A 264 30.82 18.36 -3.74
C VAL A 264 31.75 17.15 -3.88
N VAL A 265 31.27 15.93 -3.62
CA VAL A 265 32.08 14.70 -3.52
C VAL A 265 32.17 13.95 -4.86
N HIS A 266 31.38 14.38 -5.85
CA HIS A 266 31.21 13.76 -7.16
C HIS A 266 30.50 12.37 -7.10
N PRO A 267 29.89 11.93 -8.22
CA PRO A 267 29.24 10.63 -8.32
C PRO A 267 30.21 9.48 -8.03
N GLY A 268 29.81 8.53 -7.17
CA GLY A 268 30.64 7.38 -6.83
C GLY A 268 29.93 6.30 -6.04
N ALA A 269 30.65 5.20 -5.78
CA ALA A 269 30.13 4.01 -5.11
C ALA A 269 29.75 4.24 -3.63
N TRP A 270 30.25 5.32 -3.01
CA TRP A 270 29.86 5.73 -1.65
C TRP A 270 28.33 5.89 -1.50
N MET A 271 27.66 6.22 -2.61
CA MET A 271 26.21 6.36 -2.67
C MET A 271 25.43 5.06 -2.43
N LEU A 272 26.05 3.90 -2.64
CA LEU A 272 25.45 2.59 -2.32
C LEU A 272 25.25 2.38 -0.82
N LEU A 273 26.00 3.09 0.02
CA LEU A 273 25.85 3.03 1.47
C LEU A 273 25.03 4.22 1.97
N THR A 274 25.38 5.43 1.56
CA THR A 274 24.74 6.66 2.06
C THR A 274 23.30 6.79 1.59
N GLY A 275 23.00 6.42 0.33
CA GLY A 275 21.67 6.50 -0.24
C GLY A 275 20.66 5.62 0.51
N PRO A 276 20.87 4.28 0.56
CA PRO A 276 20.03 3.39 1.36
C PRO A 276 20.02 3.75 2.85
N GLY A 277 21.14 4.19 3.42
CA GLY A 277 21.19 4.63 4.82
C GLY A 277 20.29 5.83 5.10
N TYR A 278 20.35 6.87 4.25
CA TYR A 278 19.51 8.07 4.35
C TYR A 278 18.03 7.74 4.14
N GLY A 279 17.72 6.97 3.10
CA GLY A 279 16.36 6.51 2.83
C GLY A 279 15.79 5.64 3.96
N ALA A 280 16.58 4.72 4.51
CA ALA A 280 16.17 3.87 5.63
C ALA A 280 15.90 4.68 6.90
N ALA A 281 16.73 5.69 7.19
CA ALA A 281 16.52 6.60 8.31
C ALA A 281 15.21 7.39 8.15
N ALA A 282 14.94 7.93 6.96
CA ALA A 282 13.70 8.64 6.65
C ALA A 282 12.47 7.72 6.74
N ALA A 283 12.54 6.52 6.16
CA ALA A 283 11.47 5.51 6.24
C ALA A 283 11.19 5.09 7.69
N TRP A 284 12.25 4.93 8.49
CA TRP A 284 12.15 4.59 9.91
C TRP A 284 11.49 5.70 10.72
N ALA A 285 11.87 6.96 10.49
CA ALA A 285 11.30 8.12 11.15
C ALA A 285 9.81 8.29 10.79
N GLY A 286 9.48 8.22 9.50
CA GLY A 286 8.10 8.25 9.01
C GLY A 286 7.26 7.12 9.59
N ARG A 287 7.79 5.89 9.66
CA ARG A 287 7.12 4.75 10.31
C ARG A 287 6.89 4.97 11.80
N ARG A 288 7.89 5.49 12.53
CA ARG A 288 7.78 5.77 13.97
C ARG A 288 6.64 6.75 14.23
N ALA A 289 6.66 7.89 13.54
CA ALA A 289 5.65 8.94 13.65
C ALA A 289 4.26 8.45 13.19
N ALA A 290 4.16 7.79 12.04
CA ALA A 290 2.90 7.24 11.53
C ALA A 290 2.31 6.19 12.49
N GLY A 291 3.14 5.37 13.13
CA GLY A 291 2.68 4.40 14.12
C GLY A 291 2.10 5.04 15.38
N ASP A 292 2.72 6.12 15.88
CA ASP A 292 2.23 6.82 17.07
C ASP A 292 0.95 7.62 16.81
N ILE A 293 0.93 8.37 15.70
CA ILE A 293 -0.24 9.14 15.28
C ILE A 293 -1.37 8.19 14.89
N GLY A 294 -1.06 7.16 14.11
CA GLY A 294 -2.03 6.22 13.56
C GLY A 294 -2.68 5.37 14.63
N PHE A 295 -1.94 4.95 15.66
CA PHE A 295 -2.50 4.15 16.75
C PHE A 295 -3.60 4.91 17.51
N ARG A 296 -3.40 6.21 17.74
CA ARG A 296 -4.40 7.08 18.38
C ARG A 296 -5.61 7.35 17.49
N ARG A 297 -5.46 7.19 16.17
CA ARG A 297 -6.48 7.46 15.16
C ARG A 297 -7.12 6.20 14.56
N LEU A 298 -6.89 5.02 15.12
CA LEU A 298 -7.37 3.77 14.54
C LEU A 298 -8.89 3.73 14.33
N PRO A 299 -9.73 4.19 15.28
CA PRO A 299 -11.18 4.26 15.08
C PRO A 299 -11.57 5.17 13.91
N GLU A 300 -10.94 6.33 13.79
CA GLU A 300 -11.19 7.31 12.73
C GLU A 300 -10.71 6.81 11.37
N LEU A 301 -9.55 6.15 11.32
CA LEU A 301 -9.04 5.50 10.12
C LEU A 301 -10.03 4.44 9.62
N LEU A 302 -10.52 3.57 10.51
CA LEU A 302 -11.49 2.54 10.15
C LEU A 302 -12.79 3.17 9.64
N ALA A 303 -13.32 4.16 10.37
CA ALA A 303 -14.54 4.87 9.99
C ALA A 303 -14.40 5.65 8.67
N ALA A 304 -13.20 6.11 8.31
CA ALA A 304 -12.96 6.80 7.04
C ALA A 304 -12.93 5.83 5.85
N VAL A 305 -12.33 4.65 6.01
CA VAL A 305 -12.16 3.68 4.92
C VAL A 305 -13.34 2.71 4.75
N SER A 306 -14.16 2.51 5.79
CA SER A 306 -15.33 1.61 5.76
C SER A 306 -16.60 2.26 5.21
N ARG A 307 -16.58 3.56 4.88
CA ARG A 307 -17.75 4.23 4.30
C ARG A 307 -18.03 3.67 2.91
N PRO A 308 -19.29 3.33 2.60
CA PRO A 308 -19.64 2.89 1.25
C PRO A 308 -19.30 3.97 0.24
N VAL A 309 -18.65 3.57 -0.85
CA VAL A 309 -18.27 4.40 -2.00
C VAL A 309 -19.02 3.96 -3.24
#